data_AF-A0A971U318-F1
#
_entry.id   AF-A0A971U318-F1
#
_cell.length_a   1.000
_cell.length_b   1.000
_cell.length_c   1.000
_cell.angle_alpha   90.00
_cell.angle_beta   90.00
_cell.angle_gamma   90.00
#
_symmetry.space_group_name_H-M   'P 1'
#
loop_
_entity.id
_entity.type
_entity.pdbx_description
1 polymer ?
#
loop_
_entity_poly.entity_id
_entity_poly.type
_entity_poly.pdbx_seq_one_letter_code
_entity_poly.pdbx_strand_id
1 'polypeptide(L)'
;MSANKGKRQRRGAVLIGLLISFLSLGYALWVIQWSELWAALSQANYLWLIPAFMVIFAVSWVRAFRWRLLMHPTNNVPLRRMYNFVNIGYLYNNILPAKAGEVIRAYLAGREVDGGIGKAFSTLLIERLLDVLCAVVIMLLLLPFTP
;
A
#
# COMPACT_ATOMS: atom_id res chain seq x y z
N MET A 1 -35.81 -2.21 5.48
CA MET A 1 -35.68 -1.09 4.50
C MET A 1 -34.40 -0.22 4.67
N SER A 2 -33.45 -0.55 5.57
CA SER A 2 -32.25 0.28 5.86
C SER A 2 -31.00 -0.05 5.02
N ALA A 3 -30.94 -1.23 4.38
CA ALA A 3 -29.74 -1.70 3.66
C ALA A 3 -29.43 -0.95 2.34
N ASN A 4 -30.36 -0.14 1.81
CA ASN A 4 -30.19 0.51 0.49
C ASN A 4 -29.51 1.89 0.56
N LYS A 5 -29.46 2.55 1.72
CA LYS A 5 -28.85 3.88 1.87
C LYS A 5 -27.31 3.83 1.77
N GLY A 6 -26.67 2.82 2.36
CA GLY A 6 -25.20 2.67 2.34
C GLY A 6 -24.62 2.35 0.96
N LYS A 7 -25.35 1.60 0.11
CA LYS A 7 -24.93 1.34 -1.29
C LYS A 7 -25.01 2.59 -2.17
N ARG A 8 -26.00 3.47 -1.95
CA ARG A 8 -26.18 4.71 -2.74
C ARG A 8 -25.12 5.77 -2.39
N GLN A 9 -24.76 5.90 -1.11
CA GLN A 9 -23.65 6.78 -0.68
C GLN A 9 -22.28 6.32 -1.20
N ARG A 10 -21.98 5.01 -1.16
CA ARG A 10 -20.74 4.48 -1.73
C ARG A 10 -20.64 4.70 -3.25
N ARG A 11 -21.75 4.57 -3.98
CA ARG A 11 -21.80 4.85 -5.43
C ARG A 11 -21.55 6.33 -5.73
N GLY A 12 -22.12 7.25 -4.95
CA GLY A 12 -21.88 8.68 -5.09
C GLY A 12 -20.41 9.05 -4.85
N ALA A 13 -19.78 8.51 -3.81
CA ALA A 13 -18.36 8.75 -3.52
C ALA A 13 -17.44 8.22 -4.63
N VAL A 14 -17.73 7.04 -5.19
CA VAL A 14 -16.98 6.50 -6.34
C VAL A 14 -17.18 7.36 -7.58
N LEU A 15 -18.39 7.84 -7.84
CA LEU A 15 -18.67 8.71 -8.99
C LEU A 15 -17.93 10.04 -8.89
N ILE A 16 -17.92 10.65 -7.71
CA ILE A 16 -17.17 11.89 -7.44
C ILE A 16 -15.67 11.63 -7.59
N GLY A 17 -15.16 10.52 -7.05
CA GLY A 17 -13.77 10.13 -7.21
C GLY A 17 -13.36 9.97 -8.67
N LEU A 18 -14.20 9.29 -9.47
CA LEU A 18 -13.99 9.15 -10.92
C LEU A 18 -14.01 10.52 -11.63
N LEU A 19 -14.96 11.40 -11.28
CA LEU A 19 -15.07 12.73 -11.86
C LEU A 19 -13.82 13.57 -11.56
N ILE A 20 -13.36 13.57 -10.30
CA ILE A 20 -12.12 14.25 -9.90
C ILE A 20 -10.94 13.65 -10.65
N SER A 21 -10.79 12.32 -10.67
CA SER A 21 -9.71 11.66 -11.41
C SER A 21 -9.71 12.03 -12.90
N PHE A 22 -10.87 12.09 -13.53
CA PHE A 22 -11.01 12.43 -14.95
C PHE A 22 -10.66 13.91 -15.22
N LEU A 23 -11.11 14.82 -14.35
CA LEU A 23 -10.78 16.24 -14.43
C LEU A 23 -9.28 16.48 -14.19
N SER A 24 -8.69 15.82 -13.19
CA SER A 24 -7.26 15.91 -12.91
C SER A 24 -6.41 15.35 -14.04
N LEU A 25 -6.80 14.22 -14.64
CA LEU A 25 -6.15 13.66 -15.83
C LEU A 25 -6.27 14.59 -17.04
N GLY A 26 -7.47 15.10 -17.30
CA GLY A 26 -7.70 16.03 -18.40
C GLY A 26 -6.88 17.31 -18.25
N TYR A 27 -6.82 17.86 -17.04
CA TYR A 27 -5.98 19.02 -16.72
C TYR A 27 -4.49 18.72 -16.90
N ALA A 28 -4.01 17.60 -16.37
CA ALA A 28 -2.61 17.19 -16.53
C ALA A 28 -2.22 17.04 -18.01
N LEU A 29 -3.04 16.33 -18.80
CA LEU A 29 -2.79 16.13 -20.22
C LEU A 29 -2.85 17.42 -21.05
N TRP A 30 -3.65 18.40 -20.59
CA TRP A 30 -3.74 19.70 -21.24
C TRP A 30 -2.53 20.61 -20.93
N VAL A 31 -2.02 20.55 -19.70
CA VAL A 31 -0.85 21.35 -19.27
C VAL A 31 0.48 20.75 -19.76
N ILE A 32 0.54 19.42 -19.94
CA ILE A 32 1.77 18.75 -20.35
C ILE A 32 2.12 19.08 -21.80
N GLN A 33 3.28 19.68 -22.00
CA GLN A 33 3.90 19.79 -23.31
C GLN A 33 4.54 18.44 -23.67
N TRP A 34 3.95 17.75 -24.64
CA TRP A 34 4.40 16.41 -25.08
C TRP A 34 5.85 16.36 -25.54
N SER A 35 6.35 17.45 -26.14
CA SER A 35 7.75 17.60 -26.55
C SER A 35 8.71 17.59 -25.36
N GLU A 36 8.39 18.33 -24.30
CA GLU A 36 9.17 18.38 -23.06
C GLU A 36 9.14 17.03 -22.34
N LEU A 37 7.98 16.36 -22.30
CA LEU A 37 7.85 15.02 -21.73
C LEU A 37 8.76 14.02 -22.45
N TRP A 38 8.74 14.01 -23.79
CA TRP A 38 9.58 13.09 -24.57
C TRP A 38 11.07 13.40 -24.40
N ALA A 39 11.44 14.69 -24.41
CA ALA A 39 12.82 15.11 -24.17
C ALA A 39 13.30 14.66 -22.78
N ALA A 40 12.48 14.87 -21.74
CA ALA A 40 12.78 14.44 -20.37
C ALA A 40 12.94 12.93 -20.26
N LEU A 41 12.08 12.15 -20.91
CA LEU A 41 12.22 10.68 -20.96
C LEU A 41 13.50 10.26 -21.71
N SER A 42 13.80 10.87 -22.86
CA SER A 42 14.99 10.51 -23.64
C SER A 42 16.32 10.86 -22.96
N GLN A 43 16.33 11.91 -22.14
CA GLN A 43 17.52 12.36 -21.41
C GLN A 43 17.61 11.73 -20.02
N ALA A 44 16.59 10.99 -19.58
CA ALA A 44 16.58 10.36 -18.27
C ALA A 44 17.66 9.29 -18.16
N ASN A 45 18.44 9.35 -17.08
CA ASN A 45 19.42 8.32 -16.79
C ASN A 45 18.74 7.11 -16.12
N TYR A 46 18.37 6.14 -16.95
CA TYR A 46 17.75 4.89 -16.51
C TYR A 46 18.63 4.03 -15.58
N LEU A 47 19.92 4.31 -15.44
CA LEU A 47 20.79 3.62 -14.48
C LEU A 47 20.27 3.79 -13.04
N TRP A 48 19.59 4.90 -12.74
CA TRP A 48 18.96 5.15 -11.44
C TRP A 48 17.77 4.22 -11.13
N LEU A 49 17.21 3.54 -12.12
CA LEU A 49 16.20 2.51 -11.87
C LEU A 49 16.77 1.34 -11.09
N ILE A 50 18.04 0.98 -11.31
CA ILE A 50 18.68 -0.17 -10.65
C ILE A 50 18.66 -0.02 -9.11
N PRO A 51 19.21 1.05 -8.52
CA PRO A 51 19.15 1.24 -7.07
C PRO A 51 17.71 1.41 -6.58
N ALA A 52 16.82 2.05 -7.36
CA ALA A 52 15.41 2.16 -6.99
C ALA A 52 14.73 0.79 -6.85
N PHE A 53 14.94 -0.11 -7.82
CA PHE A 53 14.44 -1.49 -7.77
C PHE A 53 15.05 -2.24 -6.58
N MET A 54 16.36 -2.12 -6.35
CA MET A 54 17.01 -2.77 -5.20
C MET A 54 16.40 -2.32 -3.87
N VAL A 55 16.14 -1.01 -3.71
CA VAL A 55 15.49 -0.47 -2.51
C VAL A 55 14.07 -1.01 -2.37
N ILE A 56 13.26 -1.05 -3.44
CA ILE A 56 11.90 -1.59 -3.39
C ILE A 56 11.90 -3.07 -2.99
N PHE A 57 12.82 -3.87 -3.55
CA PHE A 57 12.99 -5.27 -3.18
C PHE A 57 13.40 -5.42 -1.70
N ALA A 58 14.40 -4.66 -1.26
CA ALA A 58 14.87 -4.68 0.13
C ALA A 58 13.76 -4.29 1.12
N VAL A 59 13.02 -3.21 0.83
CA VAL A 59 11.88 -2.77 1.65
C VAL A 59 10.82 -3.86 1.75
N SER A 60 10.54 -4.56 0.65
CA SER A 60 9.55 -5.64 0.64
C SER A 60 9.98 -6.83 1.51
N TRP A 61 11.28 -7.17 1.51
CA TRP A 61 11.84 -8.18 2.42
C TRP A 61 11.77 -7.76 3.89
N VAL A 62 12.15 -6.51 4.21
CA VAL A 62 12.07 -5.98 5.57
C VAL A 62 10.64 -6.00 6.09
N ARG A 63 9.66 -5.64 5.24
CA ARG A 63 8.23 -5.72 5.59
C ARG A 63 7.80 -7.15 5.91
N ALA A 64 8.22 -8.12 5.10
CA ALA A 64 7.92 -9.53 5.35
C ALA A 64 8.54 -10.04 6.65
N PHE A 65 9.78 -9.62 6.93
CA PHE A 65 10.49 -9.96 8.17
C PHE A 65 9.81 -9.37 9.40
N ARG A 66 9.50 -8.07 9.38
CA ARG A 66 8.77 -7.38 10.45
C ARG A 66 7.43 -8.05 10.74
N TRP A 67 6.70 -8.42 9.70
CA TRP A 67 5.39 -9.07 9.88
C TRP A 67 5.52 -10.49 10.44
N ARG A 68 6.54 -11.25 10.03
CA ARG A 68 6.86 -12.55 10.64
C ARG A 68 7.16 -12.40 12.13
N LEU A 69 7.89 -11.35 12.53
CA LEU A 69 8.22 -11.06 13.93
C LEU A 69 6.96 -10.77 14.76
N LEU A 70 6.03 -9.97 14.23
CA LEU A 70 4.75 -9.65 14.88
C LEU A 70 3.83 -10.87 15.08
N MET A 71 4.07 -11.96 14.35
CA MET A 71 3.30 -13.21 14.45
C MET A 71 3.95 -14.28 15.34
N HIS A 72 5.14 -14.03 15.88
CA HIS A 72 5.86 -14.96 16.75
C HIS A 72 5.20 -15.03 18.14
N PRO A 73 5.03 -16.20 18.80
CA PRO A 73 5.64 -17.53 18.54
C PRO A 73 4.80 -18.48 17.65
N THR A 74 3.62 -18.06 17.23
CA THR A 74 2.62 -18.91 16.54
C THR A 74 2.88 -19.16 15.06
N ASN A 75 4.06 -18.82 14.55
CA ASN A 75 4.31 -18.77 13.13
C ASN A 75 5.48 -19.66 12.71
N ASN A 76 5.15 -20.84 12.17
CA ASN A 76 6.10 -21.75 11.55
C ASN A 76 6.33 -21.46 10.04
N VAL A 77 5.68 -20.42 9.49
CA VAL A 77 5.79 -20.10 8.05
C VAL A 77 7.17 -19.53 7.72
N PRO A 78 7.86 -20.05 6.68
CA PRO A 78 9.16 -19.54 6.26
C PRO A 78 9.05 -18.11 5.72
N LEU A 79 10.10 -17.31 5.94
CA LEU A 79 10.15 -15.89 5.54
C LEU A 79 9.83 -15.69 4.05
N ARG A 80 10.31 -16.57 3.17
CA ARG A 80 10.05 -16.52 1.73
C ARG A 80 8.56 -16.62 1.39
N ARG A 81 7.80 -17.45 2.12
CA ARG A 81 6.35 -17.58 1.91
C ARG A 81 5.62 -16.34 2.44
N MET A 82 6.10 -15.78 3.56
CA MET A 82 5.58 -14.51 4.09
C MET A 82 5.81 -13.36 3.10
N TYR A 83 6.99 -13.30 2.48
CA TYR A 83 7.31 -12.34 1.42
C TYR A 83 6.35 -12.44 0.24
N ASN A 84 6.01 -13.66 -0.20
CA ASN A 84 5.02 -13.85 -1.26
C ASN A 84 3.63 -13.32 -0.86
N PHE A 85 3.16 -13.57 0.36
CA PHE A 85 1.87 -13.04 0.83
C PHE A 85 1.84 -11.51 0.87
N VAL A 86 2.96 -10.90 1.30
CA VAL A 86 3.12 -9.44 1.30
C VAL A 86 3.01 -8.88 -0.12
N ASN A 87 3.75 -9.46 -1.07
CA ASN A 87 3.74 -9.00 -2.47
C ASN A 87 2.41 -9.23 -3.16
N ILE A 88 1.74 -10.37 -2.93
CA ILE A 88 0.39 -10.62 -3.44
C ILE A 88 -0.56 -9.57 -2.88
N GLY A 89 -0.48 -9.26 -1.58
CA GLY A 89 -1.24 -8.18 -0.97
C GLY A 89 -1.02 -6.83 -1.66
N TYR A 90 0.23 -6.47 -1.94
CA TYR A 90 0.55 -5.24 -2.68
C TYR A 90 0.04 -5.26 -4.12
N LEU A 91 0.15 -6.38 -4.83
CA LEU A 91 -0.41 -6.53 -6.17
C LEU A 91 -1.91 -6.22 -6.18
N TYR A 92 -2.65 -6.85 -5.27
CA TYR A 92 -4.09 -6.62 -5.15
C TYR A 92 -4.42 -5.20 -4.67
N ASN A 93 -3.56 -4.55 -3.89
CA ASN A 93 -3.76 -3.16 -3.50
C ASN A 93 -3.59 -2.18 -4.68
N ASN A 94 -2.79 -2.53 -5.68
CA ASN A 94 -2.64 -1.73 -6.89
C ASN A 94 -3.80 -1.94 -7.88
N ILE A 95 -4.41 -3.13 -7.89
CA ILE A 95 -5.49 -3.48 -8.82
C ILE A 95 -6.87 -3.17 -8.23
N LEU A 96 -7.08 -3.48 -6.95
CA LEU A 96 -8.39 -3.36 -6.30
C LEU A 96 -8.55 -2.02 -5.57
N PRO A 97 -9.70 -1.34 -5.75
CA PRO A 97 -9.99 -0.15 -4.97
C PRO A 97 -10.19 -0.48 -3.49
N ALA A 98 -10.05 0.55 -2.63
CA ALA A 98 -10.32 0.50 -1.20
C ALA A 98 -9.40 -0.43 -0.38
N LYS A 99 -8.14 -0.61 -0.80
CA LYS A 99 -7.11 -1.38 -0.05
C LYS A 99 -7.48 -2.84 0.24
N ALA A 100 -8.32 -3.45 -0.61
CA ALA A 100 -8.74 -4.85 -0.44
C ALA A 100 -7.56 -5.85 -0.42
N GLY A 101 -6.41 -5.49 -0.99
CA GLY A 101 -5.18 -6.29 -0.94
C GLY A 101 -4.66 -6.58 0.47
N GLU A 102 -4.94 -5.70 1.43
CA GLU A 102 -4.58 -5.90 2.84
C GLU A 102 -5.38 -7.05 3.47
N VAL A 103 -6.68 -7.13 3.14
CA VAL A 103 -7.55 -8.23 3.58
C VAL A 103 -7.10 -9.55 2.95
N ILE A 104 -6.73 -9.54 1.67
CA ILE A 104 -6.25 -10.73 0.96
C ILE A 104 -4.94 -11.23 1.59
N ARG A 105 -3.99 -10.33 1.91
CA ARG A 105 -2.75 -10.68 2.62
C ARG A 105 -3.05 -11.35 3.96
N ALA A 106 -3.93 -10.78 4.77
CA ALA A 106 -4.32 -11.34 6.07
C ALA A 106 -5.03 -12.69 5.91
N TYR A 107 -5.88 -12.85 4.89
CA TYR A 107 -6.56 -14.10 4.57
C TYR A 107 -5.58 -15.21 4.18
N LEU A 108 -4.65 -14.92 3.27
CA LEU A 108 -3.66 -15.89 2.80
C LEU A 108 -2.71 -16.33 3.92
N ALA A 109 -2.20 -15.40 4.72
CA ALA A 109 -1.35 -15.74 5.84
C ALA A 109 -2.12 -16.46 6.96
N GLY A 110 -3.36 -16.05 7.22
CA GLY A 110 -4.21 -16.66 8.24
C GLY A 110 -4.58 -18.12 7.98
N ARG A 111 -4.47 -18.61 6.74
CA ARG A 111 -4.63 -20.03 6.42
C ARG A 111 -3.42 -20.88 6.80
N GLU A 112 -2.28 -20.25 7.07
CA GLU A 112 -0.99 -20.92 7.23
C GLU A 112 -0.37 -20.66 8.62
N VAL A 113 -0.99 -19.81 9.44
CA VAL A 113 -0.52 -19.42 10.77
C VAL A 113 -1.45 -19.99 11.84
N ASP A 114 -0.87 -20.47 12.94
CA ASP A 114 -1.61 -20.95 14.10
C ASP A 114 -2.32 -19.78 14.80
N GLY A 115 -3.65 -19.76 14.72
CA GLY A 115 -4.51 -18.65 15.17
C GLY A 115 -5.38 -18.03 14.08
N GLY A 116 -5.27 -18.51 12.83
CA GLY A 116 -6.25 -18.25 11.78
C GLY A 116 -6.23 -16.83 11.21
N ILE A 117 -7.25 -16.53 10.39
CA ILE A 117 -7.42 -15.24 9.71
C ILE A 117 -7.58 -14.07 10.69
N GLY A 118 -8.28 -14.28 11.81
CA GLY A 118 -8.50 -13.25 12.82
C GLY A 118 -7.19 -12.72 13.39
N LYS A 119 -6.27 -13.62 13.76
CA LYS A 119 -4.95 -13.23 14.28
C LYS A 119 -4.09 -12.54 13.24
N ALA A 120 -4.06 -13.06 12.01
CA ALA A 120 -3.33 -12.43 10.91
C ALA A 120 -3.85 -11.01 10.64
N PHE A 121 -5.17 -10.80 10.73
CA PHE A 121 -5.77 -9.48 10.60
C PHE A 121 -5.44 -8.56 11.79
N SER A 122 -5.48 -9.06 13.02
CA SER A 122 -5.09 -8.28 14.22
C SER A 122 -3.64 -7.81 14.17
N THR A 123 -2.70 -8.67 13.76
CA THR A 123 -1.29 -8.27 13.61
C THR A 123 -1.11 -7.20 12.52
N LEU A 124 -1.90 -7.26 11.45
CA LEU A 124 -1.90 -6.22 10.42
C LEU A 124 -2.43 -4.89 10.96
N LEU A 125 -3.51 -4.90 11.76
CA LEU A 125 -4.01 -3.69 12.41
C LEU A 125 -2.96 -3.07 13.34
N ILE A 126 -2.28 -3.89 14.14
CA ILE A 126 -1.19 -3.43 15.01
C ILE A 126 -0.06 -2.82 14.19
N GLU A 127 0.35 -3.45 13.07
CA GLU A 127 1.34 -2.91 12.14
C GLU A 127 0.92 -1.51 11.65
N ARG A 128 -0.34 -1.31 11.25
CA ARG A 128 -0.83 -0.01 10.78
C ARG A 128 -0.87 1.06 11.87
N LEU A 129 -1.29 0.69 13.07
CA LEU A 129 -1.31 1.62 14.20
C LEU A 129 0.10 2.08 14.56
N LEU A 130 1.06 1.17 14.56
CA LEU A 130 2.47 1.50 14.80
C LEU A 130 3.03 2.41 13.69
N ASP A 131 2.73 2.13 12.42
CA ASP A 131 3.19 2.96 11.30
C ASP A 131 2.62 4.39 11.41
N VAL A 132 1.33 4.54 11.75
CA VAL A 132 0.70 5.86 11.94
C VAL A 132 1.30 6.58 13.15
N LEU A 133 1.51 5.87 14.26
CA LEU A 133 2.12 6.44 15.45
C LEU A 133 3.55 6.92 15.15
N CYS A 134 4.37 6.10 14.48
CA CYS A 134 5.71 6.49 14.06
C CYS A 134 5.66 7.72 13.14
N ALA A 135 4.74 7.77 12.18
CA ALA A 135 4.60 8.91 11.29
C ALA A 135 4.24 10.21 12.04
N VAL A 136 3.32 10.13 13.00
CA VAL A 136 2.93 11.28 13.85
C VAL A 136 4.11 11.72 14.72
N VAL A 137 4.82 10.79 15.36
CA VAL A 137 6.00 11.12 16.18
C VAL A 137 7.07 11.81 15.35
N ILE A 138 7.40 11.26 14.18
CA ILE A 138 8.38 11.86 13.27
C ILE A 138 7.92 13.26 12.83
N MET A 139 6.64 13.43 12.49
CA MET A 139 6.08 14.73 12.11
C MET A 139 6.21 15.75 13.25
N LEU A 140 5.85 15.39 14.48
CA LEU A 140 5.97 16.28 15.65
C LEU A 140 7.43 16.65 15.95
N LEU A 141 8.36 15.71 15.77
CA LEU A 141 9.80 15.97 15.95
C LEU A 141 10.38 16.87 14.85
N LEU A 142 9.81 16.85 13.65
CA LEU A 142 10.24 17.68 12.52
C LEU A 142 9.61 19.08 12.50
N LEU A 143 8.44 19.26 13.12
CA LEU A 143 7.77 20.57 13.25
C LEU A 143 8.68 21.72 13.74
N PRO A 144 9.55 21.54 14.75
CA PRO A 144 10.45 22.63 15.18
C PRO A 144 11.57 22.94 14.16
N PHE A 145 11.81 22.06 13.17
CA PHE A 145 12.83 22.25 12.13
C PHE A 145 12.25 22.76 10.80
N THR A 146 10.93 22.74 10.63
CA THR A 146 10.26 23.36 9.48
C THR A 146 10.07 24.85 9.75
N PRO A 147 10.58 25.75 8.87
CA PRO A 147 10.39 27.20 9.00
C PRO A 147 8.93 27.64 8.89
#